data_AF-A0A434RM55-F1
#
_entry.id   AF-A0A434RM55-F1
#
_cell.length_a   1.000
_cell.length_b   1.000
_cell.length_c   1.000
_cell.angle_alpha   90.00
_cell.angle_beta   90.00
_cell.angle_gamma   90.00
#
_symmetry.space_group_name_H-M   'P 1'
#
loop_
_entity.id
_entity.type
_entity.pdbx_description
1 polymer ?
#
loop_
_entity_poly.entity_id
_entity_poly.type
_entity_poly.pdbx_seq_one_letter_code
_entity_poly.pdbx_strand_id
1 'polypeptide(L)' 'MARIDVNHIRHSYLTNPKKDSDFALKEVHHTFEDGGAYALLGPSGCGKTTLL' A
#
# COMPACT_ATOMS: atom_id res chain seq x y z
N MET A 1 6.46 -11.74 19.16
CA MET A 1 5.75 -10.54 18.68
C MET A 1 5.80 -10.54 17.17
N ALA A 2 4.66 -10.33 16.52
CA ALA A 2 4.56 -10.26 15.07
C ALA A 2 4.76 -8.81 14.59
N ARG A 3 5.53 -8.61 13.54
CA ARG A 3 5.77 -7.32 12.90
C ARG A 3 5.62 -7.49 11.40
N ILE A 4 4.95 -6.54 10.74
CA ILE A 4 4.78 -6.54 9.29
C ILE A 4 5.46 -5.31 8.72
N ASP A 5 6.53 -5.52 7.97
CA ASP A 5 7.25 -4.48 7.27
C ASP A 5 6.81 -4.40 5.80
N VAL A 6 6.18 -3.28 5.47
CA VAL A 6 5.87 -2.89 4.11
C VAL A 6 7.03 -2.05 3.59
N ASN A 7 7.93 -2.63 2.79
CA ASN A 7 9.16 -1.97 2.35
C ASN A 7 9.10 -1.58 0.87
N HIS A 8 8.87 -0.29 0.59
CA HIS A 8 8.87 0.28 -0.76
C HIS A 8 7.97 -0.47 -1.75
N ILE A 9 6.81 -0.96 -1.30
CA ILE A 9 5.93 -1.74 -2.17
C ILE A 9 5.15 -0.82 -3.10
N ARG A 10 4.97 -1.29 -4.34
CA ARG A 10 4.15 -0.65 -5.38
C ARG A 10 3.28 -1.72 -6.02
N HIS A 11 2.08 -1.37 -6.48
CA HIS A 11 1.20 -2.32 -7.18
C HIS A 11 0.47 -1.65 -8.34
N SER A 12 0.46 -2.33 -9.48
CA SER A 12 -0.36 -2.02 -10.65
C SER A 12 -1.11 -3.26 -11.10
N TYR A 13 -2.34 -3.06 -11.55
CA TYR A 13 -3.14 -4.12 -12.20
C TYR A 13 -2.84 -4.24 -13.69
N LEU A 14 -2.02 -3.34 -14.25
CA LEU A 14 -1.61 -3.38 -15.65
C LEU A 14 -0.36 -4.24 -15.80
N THR A 15 -0.25 -4.95 -16.91
CA THR A 15 0.90 -5.83 -17.21
C THR A 15 2.20 -5.07 -17.44
N ASN A 16 2.12 -3.80 -17.86
CA ASN A 16 3.30 -2.95 -18.14
C ASN A 16 3.01 -1.48 -17.80
N PRO A 17 3.00 -1.10 -16.51
CA PRO A 17 2.76 0.27 -16.08
C PRO A 17 3.93 1.18 -16.47
N LYS A 18 3.63 2.42 -16.91
CA LYS A 18 4.63 3.37 -17.43
C LYS A 18 4.68 4.70 -16.68
N LYS A 19 3.58 5.09 -16.03
CA LYS A 19 3.46 6.36 -15.30
C LYS A 19 2.88 6.13 -13.90
N ASP A 20 3.07 7.07 -12.99
CA ASP A 20 2.61 6.93 -11.60
C ASP A 20 1.09 6.75 -11.45
N SER A 21 0.30 7.23 -12.40
CA SER A 21 -1.15 7.02 -12.39
C SER A 21 -1.57 5.60 -12.80
N ASP A 22 -0.65 4.79 -13.32
CA ASP A 22 -0.89 3.38 -13.63
C ASP A 22 -0.80 2.49 -12.38
N PHE A 23 -0.28 3.02 -11.27
CA PHE A 23 -0.14 2.30 -10.01
C PHE A 23 -1.32 2.60 -9.09
N ALA A 24 -2.06 1.55 -8.73
CA ALA A 24 -3.09 1.63 -7.71
C ALA A 24 -2.48 1.85 -6.31
N LEU A 25 -1.28 1.31 -6.08
CA LEU A 25 -0.46 1.57 -4.92
C LEU A 25 0.87 2.17 -5.40
N LYS A 26 1.07 3.47 -5.15
CA LYS A 26 2.23 4.20 -5.68
C LYS A 26 3.52 3.72 -5.05
N GLU A 27 3.77 4.06 -3.79
CA GLU A 27 4.88 3.54 -3.00
C GLU A 27 4.47 3.64 -1.54
N VAL A 28 4.54 2.51 -0.81
CA VAL A 28 4.25 2.49 0.62
C VAL A 28 5.45 1.93 1.36
N HIS A 29 5.85 2.66 2.40
CA HIS A 29 6.88 2.28 3.34
C HIS A 29 6.31 2.45 4.76
N HIS A 30 5.98 1.34 5.42
CA HIS A 30 5.35 1.36 6.74
C HIS A 30 5.64 0.10 7.54
N THR A 31 5.67 0.22 8.85
CA THR A 31 5.80 -0.91 9.77
C THR A 31 4.56 -0.99 10.64
N PHE A 32 3.87 -2.13 10.60
CA PHE A 32 2.83 -2.48 11.55
C PHE A 32 3.44 -3.30 12.68
N GLU A 33 3.25 -2.84 13.91
CA GLU A 33 3.74 -3.48 15.12
C GLU A 33 2.63 -4.30 15.78
N ASP A 34 3.03 -5.35 16.51
CA ASP A 34 2.11 -6.24 17.22
C ASP A 34 1.21 -5.45 18.20
N GLY A 35 -0.10 -5.73 18.17
CA GLY A 35 -1.08 -5.05 19.03
C GLY A 35 -1.41 -3.60 18.64
N GLY A 36 -0.90 -3.07 17.53
CA GLY A 36 -1.25 -1.74 17.06
C GLY A 36 -2.63 -1.67 16.39
N ALA A 37 -3.33 -0.55 16.56
CA ALA A 37 -4.59 -0.25 15.86
C ALA A 37 -4.35 0.83 14.80
N TYR A 38 -4.49 0.46 13.53
CA TYR A 38 -4.13 1.30 12.39
C TYR A 38 -5.35 1.62 11.52
N ALA A 39 -5.45 2.87 11.06
CA ALA A 39 -6.49 3.30 10.12
C ALA A 39 -5.85 3.72 8.80
N LEU A 40 -6.33 3.16 7.69
CA LEU A 40 -5.98 3.60 6.34
C LEU A 40 -6.99 4.64 5.87
N LEU A 41 -6.55 5.90 5.74
CA LEU A 41 -7.41 7.01 5.34
C LEU A 41 -6.99 7.57 3.97
N GLY A 42 -7.98 8.00 3.19
CA GLY A 42 -7.76 8.59 1.88
C GLY A 42 -8.99 8.50 0.99
N PRO A 43 -9.01 9.26 -0.13
CA PRO A 43 -10.15 9.28 -1.06
C PRO A 43 -10.43 7.91 -1.68
N SER A 44 -11.62 7.73 -2.27
CA SER A 44 -11.93 6.51 -3.01
C SER A 44 -10.92 6.28 -4.14
N GLY A 45 -10.50 5.03 -4.35
CA GLY A 45 -9.53 4.66 -5.39
C GLY A 45 -8.05 4.91 -5.05
N CYS A 46 -7.69 5.35 -3.84
CA CYS A 46 -6.29 5.63 -3.48
C CYS A 46 -5.44 4.40 -3.08
N GLY A 47 -5.92 3.17 -3.30
CA GLY A 47 -5.15 1.94 -3.07
C GLY A 47 -5.25 1.31 -1.66
N LYS A 48 -6.15 1.77 -0.79
CA LYS A 48 -6.31 1.22 0.59
C LYS A 48 -6.58 -0.28 0.60
N THR A 49 -7.58 -0.73 -0.16
CA THR A 49 -7.94 -2.15 -0.28
C THR A 49 -6.86 -2.96 -0.99
N THR A 50 -6.06 -2.33 -1.86
CA THR A 50 -4.93 -2.98 -2.53
C THR A 50 -3.77 -3.25 -1.56
N LEU A 51 -3.66 -2.48 -0.46
CA LEU A 51 -2.60 -2.63 0.54
C LEU A 51 -2.90 -3.75 1.58
N LEU A 52 -4.18 -4.10 1.76
CA LEU A 52 -4.66 -5.13 2.70
C LEU A 52 -4.86 -6.47 2.01
#